data_AF-A0A0Q5L7G5-F1
#
_entry.id   AF-A0A0Q5L7G5-F1
#
_cell.length_a   1.000
_cell.length_b   1.000
_cell.length_c   1.000
_cell.angle_alpha   90.00
_cell.angle_beta   90.00
_cell.angle_gamma   90.00
#
_symmetry.space_group_name_H-M   'P 1'
#
loop_
_entity.id
_entity.type
_entity.pdbx_description
1 polymer ?
#
loop_
_entity_poly.entity_id
_entity_poly.type
_entity_poly.pdbx_seq_one_letter_code
_entity_poly.pdbx_strand_id
1 'polypeptide(L)' 'MIRLEKSPTGVRIECASCPHWHGYRQTMPAAHESAGEHERLVHPGDYRARNAAKMYAARHAARASNV' A
#
# COMPACT_ATOMS: atom_id res chain seq x y z
N MET A 1 -3.61 1.23 -11.05
CA MET A 1 -3.78 0.19 -10.01
C MET A 1 -2.42 -0.14 -9.41
N ILE A 2 -2.29 -0.02 -8.09
CA ILE A 2 -1.04 -0.29 -7.36
C ILE A 2 -1.07 -1.70 -6.77
N ARG A 3 0.01 -2.45 -6.94
CA ARG A 3 0.22 -3.80 -6.38
C ARG A 3 1.28 -3.74 -5.29
N LEU A 4 1.02 -4.43 -4.17
CA LEU A 4 1.96 -4.65 -3.09
C LEU A 4 2.35 -6.13 -3.06
N GLU A 5 3.63 -6.41 -3.17
CA GLU A 5 4.16 -7.78 -3.15
C GLU A 5 5.12 -7.94 -1.97
N LYS A 6 4.78 -8.84 -1.05
CA LYS A 6 5.61 -9.12 0.12
C LYS A 6 6.76 -10.05 -0.26
N SER A 7 7.97 -9.66 0.09
CA SER A 7 9.18 -10.49 0.03
C SER A 7 9.69 -10.80 1.46
N PRO A 8 10.67 -11.70 1.62
CA PRO A 8 11.32 -11.93 2.92
C PRO A 8 11.99 -10.69 3.51
N THR A 9 12.43 -9.77 2.65
CA THR A 9 13.20 -8.58 3.04
C THR A 9 12.35 -7.31 3.18
N GLY A 10 11.10 -7.32 2.69
CA GLY A 10 10.23 -6.14 2.71
C GLY A 10 9.03 -6.28 1.78
N VAL A 11 8.62 -5.16 1.19
CA VAL A 11 7.45 -5.06 0.32
C VAL A 11 7.78 -4.21 -0.89
N ARG A 12 7.62 -4.81 -2.08
CA ARG A 12 7.73 -4.14 -3.37
C ARG A 12 6.39 -3.51 -3.74
N ILE A 13 6.44 -2.31 -4.29
CA ILE A 13 5.30 -1.49 -4.67
C ILE A 13 5.41 -1.19 -6.16
N GLU A 14 4.39 -1.54 -6.92
CA GLU A 14 4.37 -1.32 -8.37
C GLU A 14 3.05 -0.67 -8.80
N CYS A 15 3.12 0.32 -9.67
CA CYS A 15 1.93 0.96 -10.23
C CYS A 15 1.80 0.60 -11.71
N ALA A 16 0.73 -0.12 -12.07
CA ALA A 16 0.49 -0.51 -13.46
C ALA A 16 0.30 0.68 -14.42
N SER A 17 -0.09 1.85 -13.88
CA SER A 17 -0.27 3.10 -14.65
C SER A 17 1.03 3.92 -14.77
N CYS A 18 2.07 3.60 -13.99
CA CYS A 18 3.33 4.33 -13.96
C CYS A 18 4.50 3.33 -14.07
N PRO A 19 4.84 2.88 -15.29
CA PRO A 19 5.81 1.79 -15.51
C PRO A 19 7.25 2.14 -15.10
N HIS A 20 7.55 3.41 -14.83
CA HIS A 20 8.84 3.87 -14.33
C HIS A 20 8.85 4.14 -12.83
N TRP A 21 7.70 4.03 -12.17
CA TRP A 21 7.59 4.24 -10.73
C TRP A 21 7.56 2.91 -9.99
N HIS A 22 8.56 2.70 -9.14
CA HIS A 22 8.66 1.55 -8.27
C HIS A 22 9.02 2.01 -6.85
N GLY A 23 8.43 1.37 -5.86
CA GLY A 23 8.68 1.63 -4.46
C GLY A 23 9.15 0.38 -3.72
N TYR A 24 9.91 0.59 -2.66
CA TYR A 24 10.26 -0.46 -1.71
C TYR A 24 10.13 0.07 -0.28
N ARG A 25 9.56 -0.74 0.60
CA ARG A 25 9.44 -0.45 2.04
C ARG A 25 9.70 -1.71 2.85
N GLN A 26 10.24 -1.56 4.06
CA GLN A 26 10.53 -2.71 4.93
C GLN A 26 9.26 -3.35 5.50
N THR A 27 8.17 -2.58 5.64
CA THR A 27 6.94 -3.05 6.28
C THR A 27 5.73 -2.83 5.37
N MET A 28 4.72 -3.69 5.52
CA MET A 28 3.45 -3.57 4.80
C MET A 28 2.71 -2.25 5.11
N PRO A 29 2.67 -1.76 6.37
CA PRO A 29 2.10 -0.43 6.66
C PRO A 29 2.79 0.70 5.89
N ALA A 30 4.12 0.75 5.89
CA ALA A 30 4.87 1.76 5.16
C ALA A 30 4.67 1.65 3.64
N ALA A 31 4.48 0.42 3.13
CA ALA A 31 4.16 0.19 1.74
C ALA A 31 2.78 0.75 1.35
N HIS A 32 1.77 0.57 2.21
CA HIS A 32 0.45 1.18 2.03
C HIS A 32 0.48 2.71 2.07
N GLU A 33 1.26 3.29 2.98
CA GLU A 33 1.44 4.75 3.05
C GLU A 33 2.07 5.28 1.76
N SER A 34 3.16 4.67 1.31
CA SER A 34 3.84 5.08 0.07
C SER A 34 2.96 4.90 -1.17
N ALA A 35 2.16 3.83 -1.24
CA ALA A 35 1.18 3.64 -2.31
C ALA A 35 0.07 4.70 -2.28
N GLY A 36 -0.44 5.03 -1.09
CA GLY A 36 -1.47 6.06 -0.92
C GLY A 36 -0.96 7.47 -1.25
N GLU A 37 0.30 7.78 -0.93
CA GLU A 37 0.93 9.04 -1.32
C GLU A 37 1.11 9.15 -2.83
N HIS A 38 1.63 8.10 -3.48
CA HIS A 38 1.75 8.06 -4.93
C HIS A 38 0.39 8.22 -5.63
N GLU A 39 -0.62 7.50 -5.16
CA GLU A 39 -1.99 7.63 -5.67
C GLU A 39 -2.50 9.08 -5.52
N ARG A 40 -2.34 9.69 -4.35
CA ARG A 40 -2.79 11.07 -4.10
C ARG A 40 -2.12 12.11 -5.00
N LEU A 41 -0.82 11.96 -5.25
CA LEU A 41 -0.03 12.95 -6.00
C LEU A 41 -0.11 12.75 -7.51
N VAL A 42 -0.15 11.50 -7.97
CA VAL A 42 0.00 11.15 -9.39
C VAL A 42 -1.32 10.74 -10.03
N HIS A 43 -2.28 10.24 -9.24
CA HIS A 43 -3.58 9.74 -9.73
C HIS A 43 -4.75 10.43 -8.99
N PRO A 44 -4.90 11.77 -9.12
CA PRO A 44 -5.94 12.49 -8.40
C PRO A 44 -7.33 11.93 -8.71
N GLY A 45 -8.06 11.53 -7.68
CA GLY A 45 -9.39 10.92 -7.79
C GLY A 45 -9.40 9.39 -7.82
N ASP A 46 -8.25 8.72 -7.98
CA ASP A 46 -8.12 7.31 -7.62
C ASP A 46 -7.91 7.20 -6.10
N TYR A 47 -8.64 6.28 -5.47
CA TYR A 47 -8.59 6.07 -4.02
C TYR A 47 -8.44 4.59 -3.66
N ARG A 48 -8.11 3.74 -4.63
CA ARG A 48 -8.04 2.28 -4.47
C ARG A 48 -6.94 1.89 -3.47
N ALA A 49 -5.74 2.46 -3.60
CA ALA A 49 -4.63 2.21 -2.69
C ALA A 49 -4.92 2.75 -1.29
N ARG A 50 -5.52 3.94 -1.18
CA ARG A 50 -5.95 4.50 0.10
C ARG A 50 -7.00 3.61 0.79
N ASN A 51 -7.98 3.11 0.04
CA ASN A 51 -9.03 2.25 0.59
C ASN A 51 -8.47 0.87 0.99
N ALA A 52 -7.53 0.32 0.21
CA ALA A 52 -6.83 -0.90 0.58
C ALA A 52 -6.03 -0.75 1.89
N ALA A 53 -5.37 0.39 2.09
CA ALA A 53 -4.67 0.70 3.34
C ALA A 53 -5.61 0.73 4.55
N LYS A 54 -6.78 1.37 4.41
CA LYS A 54 -7.81 1.40 5.48
C LYS A 54 -8.31 0.00 5.84
N MET A 55 -8.56 -0.85 4.83
CA MET A 55 -9.00 -2.23 5.05
C MET A 55 -7.92 -3.09 5.71
N TYR A 56 -6.65 -2.90 5.32
CA TYR A 56 -5.53 -3.56 5.99
C TYR A 56 -5.46 -3.17 7.48
N ALA A 57 -5.52 -1.86 7.78
CA ALA A 57 -5.49 -1.36 9.15
C ALA A 57 -6.65 -1.92 9.99
N ALA A 58 -7.88 -1.91 9.47
CA ALA A 58 -9.05 -2.43 10.17
C ALA A 58 -8.92 -3.93 10.50
N ARG A 59 -8.44 -4.74 9.54
CA ARG A 59 -8.23 -6.18 9.75
C ARG A 59 -7.16 -6.48 10.81
N HIS A 60 -6.09 -5.70 10.83
CA HIS A 60 -5.02 -5.89 11.80
C HIS A 60 -5.36 -5.35 13.20
N ALA A 61 -6.12 -4.25 13.29
CA ALA A 61 -6.64 -3.74 14.56
C ALA A 61 -7.60 -4.74 15.21
N ALA A 62 -8.55 -5.30 14.45
CA ALA A 62 -9.47 -6.32 14.95
C ALA A 62 -8.75 -7.60 15.44
N ARG A 63 -7.60 -7.93 14.84
CA ARG A 63 -6.80 -9.09 15.23
C ARG A 63 -6.00 -8.85 16.52
N ALA A 64 -5.67 -7.59 16.83
CA ALA A 64 -4.98 -7.22 18.08
C ALA A 64 -5.94 -7.17 19.28
N SER A 65 -7.23 -6.94 19.06
CA SER A 65 -8.25 -6.88 20.12
C SER A 65 -8.86 -8.22 20.52
N ASN A 66 -8.55 -9.30 19.79
CA ASN A 66 -9.05 -10.66 20.02
C ASN A 66 -8.00 -11.58 20.70
N VAL A 67 -7.02 -10.98 21.38
CA VAL A 67 -5.98 -11.64 22.18
C VAL A 67 -6.06 -11.16 23.61
#